data_AF-A0A3D9GIR4-F1
#
_entry.id   AF-A0A3D9GIR4-F1
#
_cell.length_a   1.000
_cell.length_b   1.000
_cell.length_c   1.000
_cell.angle_alpha   90.00
_cell.angle_beta   90.00
_cell.angle_gamma   90.00
#
_symmetry.space_group_name_H-M   'P 1'
#
loop_
_entity.id
_entity.type
_entity.pdbx_description
1 polymer ?
#
loop_
_entity_poly.entity_id
_entity_poly.type
_entity_poly.pdbx_seq_one_letter_code
_entity_poly.pdbx_strand_id
1 'polypeptide(L)'
;MALVVGAIIVLAALSLAFELSRGKSAKRKYMVWGITTMLPIAFVFSWLVALIYGDWIAHDGFAAIGLMMLLIPLFFLTGVVLLLVGLFTKEEQS
;
A
#
# COMPACT_ATOMS: atom_id res chain seq x y z
N MET A 1 -4.20 16.94 -11.83
CA MET A 1 -3.51 17.37 -10.58
C MET A 1 -3.61 16.31 -9.51
N ALA A 2 -4.81 15.85 -9.15
CA ALA A 2 -5.04 14.76 -8.17
C ALA A 2 -4.18 13.50 -8.40
N LEU A 3 -4.16 12.96 -9.63
CA LEU A 3 -3.37 11.76 -9.98
C LEU A 3 -1.86 11.96 -9.77
N VAL A 4 -1.34 13.14 -10.10
CA VAL A 4 0.08 13.47 -9.93
C VAL A 4 0.44 13.53 -8.45
N VAL A 5 -0.39 14.20 -7.64
CA VAL A 5 -0.19 14.29 -6.18
C VAL A 5 -0.24 12.91 -5.55
N GLY A 6 -1.24 12.09 -5.89
CA GLY A 6 -1.34 10.72 -5.38
C GLY A 6 -0.12 9.88 -5.76
N ALA A 7 0.36 9.98 -7.02
CA ALA A 7 1.54 9.26 -7.47
C ALA A 7 2.79 9.66 -6.67
N ILE A 8 3.00 10.95 -6.42
CA ILE A 8 4.11 11.44 -5.59
C ILE A 8 4.03 10.87 -4.17
N ILE A 9 2.84 10.85 -3.56
CA ILE A 9 2.64 10.31 -2.21
C ILE A 9 3.00 8.82 -2.16
N VAL A 10 2.53 8.03 -3.14
CA VAL A 10 2.84 6.59 -3.21
C VAL A 10 4.34 6.37 -3.39
N LEU A 11 4.99 7.10 -4.31
CA LEU A 11 6.43 6.98 -4.54
C LEU A 11 7.23 7.39 -3.31
N ALA A 12 6.87 8.47 -2.63
CA ALA A 12 7.52 8.90 -1.39
C ALA A 12 7.37 7.85 -0.29
N ALA A 13 6.18 7.28 -0.12
CA ALA A 13 5.93 6.22 0.84
C ALA A 13 6.74 4.94 0.56
N LEU A 14 6.85 4.53 -0.70
CA LEU A 14 7.64 3.38 -1.12
C LEU A 14 9.14 3.63 -0.89
N SER A 15 9.65 4.81 -1.23
CA SER A 15 11.04 5.20 -0.99
C SER A 15 11.36 5.18 0.51
N LEU A 16 10.49 5.76 1.34
CA LEU A 16 10.65 5.74 2.80
C LEU A 16 10.61 4.30 3.34
N ALA A 17 9.67 3.48 2.88
CA ALA A 17 9.57 2.07 3.29
C ALA A 17 10.83 1.29 2.93
N PHE A 18 11.39 1.53 1.74
CA PHE A 18 12.62 0.92 1.29
C PHE A 18 13.81 1.33 2.16
N GLU A 19 13.98 2.62 2.43
CA GLU A 19 15.05 3.13 3.31
C GLU A 19 14.94 2.58 4.73
N LEU A 20 13.72 2.52 5.29
CA LEU A 20 13.47 1.93 6.61
C LEU A 20 13.67 0.41 6.63
N SER A 21 13.63 -0.26 5.49
CA SER A 21 13.80 -1.72 5.38
C SER A 21 15.26 -2.13 5.11
N ARG A 22 16.07 -1.23 4.54
CA ARG A 22 17.41 -1.56 4.06
C ARG A 22 18.38 -1.89 5.21
N GLY A 23 19.02 -3.05 5.13
CA GLY A 23 19.98 -3.52 6.14
C GLY A 23 19.36 -3.87 7.50
N LYS A 24 18.05 -4.13 7.55
CA LYS A 24 17.32 -4.45 8.78
C LYS A 24 16.85 -5.89 8.82
N SER A 25 16.54 -6.38 10.01
CA SER A 25 16.02 -7.74 10.23
C SER A 25 14.72 -7.98 9.47
N ALA A 26 14.43 -9.24 9.15
CA ALA A 26 13.19 -9.64 8.50
C ALA A 26 11.96 -9.13 9.26
N LYS A 27 11.99 -9.19 10.59
CA LYS A 27 10.98 -8.62 11.50
C LYS A 27 10.64 -7.17 11.14
N ARG A 28 11.65 -6.29 11.07
CA ARG A 28 11.46 -4.87 10.76
C ARG A 28 10.94 -4.66 9.35
N LYS A 29 11.45 -5.42 8.37
CA LYS A 29 10.96 -5.34 6.99
C LYS A 29 9.47 -5.64 6.91
N TYR A 30 9.01 -6.74 7.50
CA TYR A 30 7.59 -7.11 7.51
C TYR A 30 6.70 -6.06 8.17
N MET A 31 7.13 -5.48 9.30
CA MET A 31 6.38 -4.40 9.95
C MET A 31 6.30 -3.14 9.07
N VAL A 32 7.42 -2.69 8.50
CA VAL A 32 7.46 -1.49 7.65
C VAL A 32 6.58 -1.68 6.42
N TRP A 33 6.75 -2.79 5.70
CA TRP A 33 5.94 -3.09 4.52
C TRP A 33 4.47 -3.35 4.85
N GLY A 34 4.15 -3.91 6.02
CA GLY A 34 2.78 -4.03 6.51
C GLY A 34 2.09 -2.68 6.64
N ILE A 35 2.72 -1.72 7.33
CA ILE A 35 2.18 -0.36 7.50
C ILE A 35 2.08 0.37 6.16
N THR A 36 3.10 0.27 5.30
CA THR A 36 3.08 0.87 3.95
C THR A 36 1.97 0.27 3.10
N THR A 37 1.68 -1.03 3.23
CA THR A 37 0.60 -1.66 2.49
C THR A 37 -0.78 -1.23 3.03
N MET A 38 -0.92 -1.12 4.35
CA MET A 38 -2.16 -0.71 5.00
C MET A 38 -2.58 0.74 4.72
N LEU A 39 -1.62 1.67 4.65
CA LEU A 39 -1.92 3.10 4.65
C LEU A 39 -1.73 3.71 3.25
N PRO A 40 -0.50 3.98 2.77
CA PRO A 40 -0.33 4.62 1.48
C PRO A 40 -0.81 3.76 0.31
N ILE A 41 -0.58 2.44 0.33
CA ILE A 41 -1.05 1.58 -0.77
C ILE A 41 -2.58 1.41 -0.70
N ALA A 42 -3.11 0.94 0.43
CA ALA A 42 -4.54 0.66 0.50
C ALA A 42 -5.40 1.90 0.19
N PHE A 43 -5.04 3.09 0.69
CA PHE A 43 -5.85 4.28 0.47
C PHE A 43 -5.47 5.04 -0.80
N VAL A 44 -4.20 5.41 -0.98
CA VAL A 44 -3.79 6.32 -2.06
C VAL A 44 -3.59 5.59 -3.37
N PHE A 45 -2.90 4.44 -3.36
CA PHE A 45 -2.68 3.67 -4.59
C PHE A 45 -3.99 3.09 -5.14
N SER A 46 -4.85 2.53 -4.28
CA SER A 46 -6.17 2.05 -4.70
C SER A 46 -7.00 3.14 -5.36
N TRP A 47 -6.97 4.36 -4.81
CA TRP A 47 -7.67 5.50 -5.38
C TRP A 47 -7.11 5.90 -6.77
N LEU A 48 -5.80 5.91 -6.94
CA LEU A 48 -5.18 6.16 -8.25
C LEU A 48 -5.61 5.13 -9.30
N VAL A 49 -5.54 3.85 -8.96
CA VAL A 49 -5.91 2.75 -9.87
C VAL A 49 -7.39 2.84 -10.22
N ALA A 50 -8.24 3.08 -9.23
CA ALA A 50 -9.68 3.23 -9.41
C ALA A 50 -10.04 4.40 -10.33
N LEU A 51 -9.42 5.57 -10.16
CA LEU A 51 -9.65 6.73 -11.02
C LEU A 51 -9.15 6.50 -12.44
N ILE A 52 -7.95 5.92 -12.60
CA ILE A 52 -7.42 5.62 -13.93
C ILE A 52 -8.34 4.65 -14.66
N TYR A 53 -8.80 3.60 -13.98
CA TYR A 53 -9.71 2.63 -14.55
C TYR A 53 -11.08 3.25 -14.89
N GLY A 54 -11.68 3.96 -13.95
CA GLY A 54 -12.97 4.61 -14.13
C GLY A 54 -12.99 5.60 -15.28
N ASP A 55 -11.96 6.44 -15.37
CA ASP A 55 -11.94 7.55 -16.34
C ASP A 55 -11.47 7.11 -17.73
N TRP A 56 -10.45 6.24 -17.82
CA TRP A 56 -9.76 5.96 -19.09
C TRP A 56 -10.11 4.61 -19.70
N ILE A 57 -10.66 3.68 -18.92
CA ILE A 57 -10.92 2.30 -19.35
C ILE A 57 -12.42 2.01 -19.36
N ALA A 58 -13.09 2.22 -18.23
CA ALA A 58 -14.51 1.93 -18.07
C ALA A 58 -15.41 3.10 -18.50
N HIS A 59 -14.89 4.33 -18.46
CA HIS A 59 -15.66 5.57 -18.65
C HIS A 59 -16.91 5.65 -17.75
N ASP A 60 -16.83 5.11 -16.53
CA ASP A 60 -17.92 5.03 -15.56
C ASP A 60 -17.41 5.23 -14.12
N GLY A 61 -17.99 6.19 -13.42
CA GLY A 61 -17.68 6.49 -12.02
C GLY A 61 -18.08 5.38 -11.05
N PHE A 62 -19.13 4.60 -11.34
CA PHE A 62 -19.50 3.46 -10.50
C PHE A 62 -18.46 2.35 -10.56
N ALA A 63 -17.90 2.10 -11.75
CA ALA A 63 -16.79 1.17 -11.92
C ALA A 63 -15.56 1.59 -11.12
N ALA A 64 -15.25 2.90 -11.08
CA ALA A 64 -14.18 3.44 -10.24
C ALA A 64 -14.42 3.14 -8.75
N ILE A 65 -15.61 3.46 -8.24
CA ILE A 65 -15.97 3.26 -6.83
C ILE A 65 -15.94 1.78 -6.47
N GLY A 66 -16.51 0.91 -7.32
CA GLY A 66 -16.51 -0.53 -7.12
C GLY A 66 -15.10 -1.11 -7.03
N LEU A 67 -14.20 -0.68 -7.92
CA LEU A 67 -12.80 -1.11 -7.89
C LEU A 67 -12.08 -0.60 -6.63
N MET A 68 -12.33 0.64 -6.22
CA MET A 68 -11.76 1.20 -4.99
C MET A 68 -12.21 0.43 -3.74
N MET A 69 -13.51 0.09 -3.65
CA MET A 69 -14.08 -0.70 -2.56
C MET A 69 -13.52 -2.13 -2.49
N LEU A 70 -13.00 -2.67 -3.59
CA LEU A 70 -12.35 -3.98 -3.62
C LEU A 70 -10.87 -3.88 -3.25
N LEU A 71 -10.15 -2.89 -3.78
CA LEU A 71 -8.72 -2.73 -3.56
C LEU A 71 -8.37 -2.30 -2.14
N ILE A 72 -9.14 -1.39 -1.52
CA ILE A 72 -8.87 -0.91 -0.15
C ILE A 72 -8.85 -2.10 0.83
N PRO A 73 -9.90 -2.94 0.96
CA PRO A 73 -9.87 -4.06 1.90
C PRO A 73 -8.80 -5.09 1.54
N LEU A 74 -8.57 -5.36 0.26
CA LEU A 74 -7.57 -6.31 -0.20
C LEU A 74 -6.16 -5.92 0.27
N PHE A 75 -5.74 -4.69 0.00
CA PHE A 75 -4.42 -4.20 0.41
C PHE A 75 -4.34 -4.01 1.93
N PHE A 76 -5.41 -3.53 2.57
CA PHE A 76 -5.44 -3.39 4.02
C PHE A 76 -5.23 -4.74 4.71
N LEU A 77 -5.96 -5.78 4.32
CA LEU A 77 -5.81 -7.14 4.87
C LEU A 77 -4.43 -7.72 4.56
N THR A 78 -3.90 -7.50 3.36
CA THR A 78 -2.52 -7.89 3.02
C THR A 78 -1.51 -7.23 3.96
N GLY A 79 -1.69 -5.93 4.23
CA GLY A 79 -0.88 -5.20 5.20
C GLY A 79 -1.01 -5.74 6.62
N VAL A 80 -2.23 -6.12 7.05
CA VAL A 80 -2.46 -6.81 8.34
C VAL A 80 -1.65 -8.09 8.43
N VAL A 81 -1.72 -8.95 7.42
CA VAL A 81 -0.97 -10.21 7.42
C VAL A 81 0.53 -9.95 7.53
N LEU A 82 1.08 -9.03 6.73
CA LEU A 82 2.50 -8.67 6.79
C LEU A 82 2.90 -8.13 8.17
N LEU A 83 2.06 -7.26 8.76
CA LEU A 83 2.32 -6.70 10.08
C LEU A 83 2.30 -7.78 11.17
N LEU A 84 1.34 -8.70 11.12
CA LEU A 84 1.26 -9.85 12.04
C LEU A 84 2.50 -10.75 11.91
N VAL A 85 2.90 -11.08 10.68
CA VAL A 85 4.14 -11.83 10.42
C VAL A 85 5.33 -11.10 11.05
N GLY A 86 5.43 -9.78 10.85
CA GLY A 86 6.47 -8.95 11.47
C GLY A 86 6.43 -8.96 13.00
N LEU A 87 5.25 -8.92 13.62
CA LEU A 87 5.11 -8.94 15.08
C LEU A 87 5.51 -10.28 15.70
N PHE A 88 5.16 -11.40 15.05
CA PHE A 88 5.45 -12.74 15.55
C PHE A 88 6.81 -13.30 15.10
N THR A 89 7.48 -12.65 14.14
CA THR A 89 8.86 -12.99 13.78
C THR A 89 9.76 -12.69 14.97
N LYS A 90 10.45 -13.72 15.47
CA LYS A 90 11.45 -13.57 16.52
C LYS A 90 12.58 -12.69 16.00
N GLU A 91 13.12 -11.83 16.87
CA GLU A 91 14.33 -11.10 16.52
C GLU A 91 15.46 -12.12 16.35
N GLU A 92 16.01 -12.21 15.14
CA GLU A 92 17.32 -12.81 14.98
C GLU A 92 18.29 -11.99 15.83
N GLN A 93 18.83 -12.61 16.87
CA GLN A 93 19.95 -12.08 17.64
C GLN A 93 21.15 -12.04 16.68
N SER A 94 21.36 -10.87 16.08
CA SER A 94 22.58 -10.52 15.36
C SER A 94 23.63 -9.98 16.32
#